data_AF-A0A935BL93-F1
#
_entry.id   AF-A0A935BL93-F1
#
_cell.length_a   1.000
_cell.length_b   1.000
_cell.length_c   1.000
_cell.angle_alpha   90.00
_cell.angle_beta   90.00
_cell.angle_gamma   90.00
#
_symmetry.space_group_name_H-M   'P 1'
#
loop_
_entity.id
_entity.type
_entity.pdbx_description
1 polymer ?
#
loop_
_entity_poly.entity_id
_entity_poly.type
_entity_poly.pdbx_seq_one_letter_code
_entity_poly.pdbx_strand_id
1 'polypeptide(L)'
;MFTQSTETAMEAGRKIAELNMRTMERLMQQQADIAATYMDMATKGMSLFSKAKGMQDLISGQAELSREFSERNMEILRKGMTVANESGTEYTSLVQEGVKTAQERIAEATKATLKAA
;
A
#
# COMPACT_ATOMS: atom_id res chain seq x y z
N MET A 1 -30.35 7.65 -19.64
CA MET A 1 -30.07 6.73 -18.51
C MET A 1 -28.99 5.72 -18.85
N PHE A 2 -29.14 4.87 -19.87
CA PHE A 2 -28.14 3.84 -20.22
C PHE A 2 -26.71 4.37 -20.42
N THR A 3 -26.51 5.44 -21.20
CA THR A 3 -25.18 6.03 -21.46
C THR A 3 -24.49 6.55 -20.21
N GLN A 4 -25.23 7.24 -19.33
CA GLN A 4 -24.68 7.76 -18.07
C GLN A 4 -24.34 6.63 -17.07
N SER A 5 -25.15 5.56 -17.03
CA SER A 5 -24.84 4.39 -16.20
C SER A 5 -23.57 3.67 -16.66
N THR A 6 -23.35 3.60 -17.98
CA THR A 6 -22.12 3.04 -18.56
C THR A 6 -20.90 3.93 -18.26
N GLU A 7 -21.04 5.26 -18.34
CA GLU A 7 -19.97 6.22 -18.00
C GLU A 7 -19.55 6.13 -16.53
N THR A 8 -20.51 6.09 -15.60
CA THR A 8 -20.23 5.93 -14.16
C THR A 8 -19.53 4.60 -13.87
N ALA A 9 -19.96 3.51 -14.50
CA ALA A 9 -19.33 2.20 -14.32
C ALA A 9 -17.89 2.18 -14.87
N MET A 10 -17.65 2.82 -16.01
CA MET A 10 -16.31 2.96 -16.59
C MET A 10 -15.39 3.81 -15.70
N GLU A 11 -15.90 4.89 -15.12
CA GLU A 11 -15.14 5.75 -14.21
C GLU A 11 -14.76 5.00 -12.93
N ALA A 12 -15.71 4.29 -12.31
CA ALA A 12 -15.42 3.45 -11.15
C ALA A 12 -14.38 2.36 -11.46
N GLY A 13 -14.49 1.72 -12.63
CA GLY A 13 -13.52 0.74 -13.10
C GLY A 13 -12.12 1.33 -13.27
N ARG A 14 -12.00 2.55 -13.82
CA ARG A 14 -10.72 3.27 -13.92
C ARG A 14 -10.13 3.56 -12.54
N LYS A 15 -10.92 4.09 -11.60
CA LYS A 15 -10.45 4.40 -10.24
C LYS A 15 -9.91 3.16 -9.53
N ILE A 16 -10.58 2.01 -9.68
CA ILE A 16 -10.11 0.73 -9.12
C ILE A 16 -8.80 0.26 -9.79
N ALA A 17 -8.69 0.38 -11.12
CA ALA A 17 -7.48 0.00 -11.84
C ALA A 17 -6.28 0.86 -11.42
N GLU A 18 -6.48 2.17 -11.29
CA GLU A 18 -5.45 3.10 -10.81
C GLU A 18 -5.04 2.82 -9.37
N LEU A 19 -6.01 2.54 -8.49
CA LEU A 19 -5.74 2.12 -7.11
C LEU A 19 -4.88 0.86 -7.07
N ASN A 20 -5.24 -0.17 -7.84
CA ASN A 20 -4.44 -1.39 -7.94
C ASN A 20 -3.02 -1.13 -8.42
N MET A 21 -2.84 -0.31 -9.46
CA MET A 21 -1.50 0.03 -9.95
C MET A 21 -0.68 0.75 -8.87
N ARG A 22 -1.24 1.75 -8.18
CA ARG A 22 -0.55 2.45 -7.09
C ARG A 22 -0.19 1.52 -5.93
N THR A 23 -1.10 0.64 -5.52
CA THR A 23 -0.83 -0.34 -4.47
C THR A 23 0.31 -1.27 -4.90
N MET A 24 0.32 -1.76 -6.14
CA MET A 24 1.39 -2.63 -6.65
C MET A 24 2.73 -1.92 -6.75
N GLU A 25 2.76 -0.67 -7.23
CA GLU A 25 3.97 0.15 -7.27
C GLU A 25 4.58 0.32 -5.88
N ARG A 26 3.74 0.65 -4.88
CA ARG A 26 4.19 0.77 -3.48
C ARG A 26 4.71 -0.55 -2.91
N LEU A 27 4.07 -1.67 -3.23
CA LEU A 27 4.54 -3.00 -2.83
C LEU A 27 5.89 -3.34 -3.47
N MET A 28 6.08 -3.03 -4.76
CA MET A 28 7.37 -3.24 -5.43
C MET A 28 8.47 -2.38 -4.81
N GLN A 29 8.17 -1.11 -4.49
CA GLN A 29 9.08 -0.22 -3.78
C GLN A 29 9.49 -0.83 -2.42
N GLN A 30 8.52 -1.37 -1.68
CA GLN A 30 8.80 -2.01 -0.40
C GLN A 30 9.66 -3.28 -0.55
N GLN A 31 9.44 -4.09 -1.59
CA GLN A 31 10.30 -5.24 -1.89
C GLN A 31 11.73 -4.83 -2.25
N ALA A 32 11.91 -3.72 -2.97
CA ALA A 32 13.23 -3.16 -3.25
C ALA A 32 13.93 -2.66 -1.97
N ASP A 33 13.22 -1.96 -1.10
CA ASP A 33 13.75 -1.49 0.20
C ASP A 33 14.19 -2.67 1.10
N ILE A 34 13.40 -3.74 1.13
CA ILE A 34 13.72 -4.98 1.84
C ILE A 34 15.00 -5.61 1.26
N ALA A 35 15.08 -5.76 -0.07
CA ALA A 35 16.24 -6.33 -0.72
C ALA A 35 17.52 -5.50 -0.46
N ALA A 36 17.42 -4.17 -0.56
CA ALA A 36 18.51 -3.25 -0.25
C ALA A 36 18.97 -3.40 1.21
N THR A 37 18.04 -3.56 2.14
CA THR A 37 18.34 -3.80 3.57
C THR A 37 19.15 -5.08 3.76
N TYR A 38 18.73 -6.19 3.15
CA TYR A 38 19.48 -7.46 3.26
C TYR A 38 20.86 -7.39 2.62
N MET A 39 21.01 -6.74 1.47
CA MET A 39 22.31 -6.55 0.82
C MET A 39 23.27 -5.72 1.68
N ASP A 40 22.78 -4.64 2.28
CA ASP A 40 23.58 -3.80 3.18
C ASP A 40 24.00 -4.58 4.44
N MET A 41 23.09 -5.34 5.05
CA MET A 41 23.42 -6.20 6.19
C MET A 41 24.45 -7.27 5.85
N ALA A 42 24.33 -7.93 4.69
CA ALA A 42 25.30 -8.92 4.24
C ALA A 42 26.69 -8.28 4.07
N THR A 43 26.74 -7.09 3.46
CA THR A 43 27.98 -6.34 3.26
C THR A 43 28.62 -5.95 4.59
N LYS A 44 27.82 -5.45 5.53
CA LYS A 44 28.31 -5.08 6.88
C LYS A 44 28.74 -6.30 7.69
N GLY A 45 28.02 -7.42 7.59
CA GLY A 45 28.40 -8.68 8.23
C GLY A 45 29.74 -9.21 7.73
N MET A 46 29.96 -9.19 6.41
CA MET A 46 31.27 -9.53 5.83
C MET A 46 32.36 -8.55 6.28
N SER A 47 32.08 -7.24 6.29
CA SER A 47 33.02 -6.22 6.77
C SER A 47 33.40 -6.46 8.24
N LEU A 48 32.42 -6.74 9.11
CA LEU A 48 32.65 -7.03 10.52
C LEU A 48 33.58 -8.23 10.70
N PHE A 49 33.31 -9.33 9.99
CA PHE A 49 34.14 -10.53 10.06
C PHE A 49 35.57 -10.27 9.56
N SER A 50 35.72 -9.50 8.48
CA SER A 50 37.03 -9.21 7.89
C SER A 50 37.90 -8.22 8.69
N LYS A 51 37.28 -7.38 9.53
CA LYS A 51 37.97 -6.27 10.23
C LYS A 51 38.03 -6.42 11.74
N ALA A 52 37.29 -7.35 12.34
CA ALA A 52 37.30 -7.55 13.78
C ALA A 52 38.68 -7.97 14.27
N LYS A 53 39.17 -7.33 15.34
CA LYS A 53 40.48 -7.64 15.95
C LYS A 53 40.35 -8.71 17.05
N GLY A 54 39.14 -9.10 17.40
CA GLY A 54 38.87 -10.14 18.38
C GLY A 54 37.37 -10.39 18.60
N MET A 55 37.06 -11.33 19.51
CA MET A 55 35.67 -11.73 19.78
C MET A 55 34.81 -10.58 20.32
N GLN A 56 35.39 -9.65 21.07
CA GLN A 56 34.66 -8.51 21.61
C GLN A 56 34.15 -7.57 20.50
N ASP A 57 34.97 -7.32 19.48
CA ASP A 57 34.56 -6.54 18.29
C ASP A 57 33.42 -7.24 17.54
N LEU A 58 33.49 -8.57 17.42
CA LEU A 58 32.43 -9.36 16.80
C LEU A 58 31.11 -9.27 17.57
N ILE A 59 31.14 -9.39 18.90
CA ILE A 59 29.95 -9.30 19.76
C ILE A 59 29.33 -7.89 19.65
N SER A 60 30.15 -6.85 19.78
CA SER A 60 29.69 -5.46 19.67
C SER A 60 29.11 -5.17 18.28
N GLY A 61 29.78 -5.61 17.21
CA GLY A 61 29.29 -5.42 15.84
C GLY A 61 28.03 -6.22 15.54
N GLN A 62 27.88 -7.45 16.06
CA GLN A 62 26.65 -8.23 15.92
C GLN A 62 25.47 -7.59 16.67
N ALA A 63 25.72 -7.03 17.86
CA ALA A 63 24.72 -6.28 18.61
C ALA A 63 24.24 -5.04 17.84
N GLU A 64 25.17 -4.30 17.24
CA GLU A 64 24.86 -3.13 16.42
C GLU A 64 24.09 -3.51 15.15
N LEU A 65 24.51 -4.55 14.43
CA LEU A 65 23.79 -5.06 13.25
C LEU A 65 22.38 -5.53 13.59
N SER A 66 22.20 -6.19 14.73
CA SER A 66 20.88 -6.64 15.20
C SER A 66 19.98 -5.46 15.55
N ARG A 67 20.52 -4.42 16.19
CA ARG A 67 19.80 -3.18 16.50
C ARG A 67 19.35 -2.48 15.22
N GLU A 68 20.25 -2.30 14.26
CA GLU A 68 19.94 -1.66 12.98
C GLU A 68 18.91 -2.46 12.18
N PHE A 69 19.03 -3.78 12.13
CA PHE A 69 18.04 -4.65 11.48
C PHE A 69 16.66 -4.51 12.10
N SER A 70 16.59 -4.44 13.43
CA SER A 70 15.33 -4.27 14.16
C SER A 70 14.68 -2.93 13.84
N GLU A 71 15.46 -1.85 13.81
CA GLU A 71 14.98 -0.51 13.43
C GLU A 71 14.43 -0.49 12.00
N ARG A 72 15.17 -1.07 11.03
CA ARG A 72 14.74 -1.14 9.63
C ARG A 72 13.51 -2.02 9.44
N ASN A 73 13.40 -3.15 10.13
CA ASN A 73 12.19 -3.98 10.10
C ASN A 73 10.97 -3.23 10.63
N MET A 74 11.12 -2.46 11.70
CA MET A 74 10.02 -1.63 12.20
C MET A 74 9.61 -0.55 11.20
N GLU A 75 10.56 0.00 10.44
CA GLU A 75 10.25 0.93 9.35
C GLU A 75 9.49 0.24 8.20
N ILE A 76 9.97 -0.93 7.75
CA ILE A 76 9.31 -1.75 6.71
C ILE A 76 7.88 -2.10 7.14
N LEU A 77 7.67 -2.52 8.39
CA LEU A 77 6.35 -2.83 8.93
C LEU A 77 5.43 -1.60 8.92
N ARG A 78 5.93 -0.44 9.36
CA ARG A 78 5.16 0.82 9.33
C ARG A 78 4.76 1.19 7.91
N LYS A 79 5.70 1.13 6.96
CA LYS A 79 5.41 1.40 5.53
C LYS A 79 4.32 0.45 5.00
N GLY A 80 4.43 -0.84 5.29
CA GLY A 80 3.42 -1.82 4.87
C GLY A 80 2.04 -1.55 5.47
N MET A 81 1.97 -1.19 6.75
CA MET A 81 0.71 -0.79 7.40
C MET A 81 0.11 0.47 6.76
N THR A 82 0.94 1.45 6.40
CA THR A 82 0.48 2.65 5.69
C THR A 82 -0.13 2.29 4.34
N VAL A 83 0.54 1.48 3.52
CA VAL A 83 0.02 1.04 2.21
C VAL A 83 -1.31 0.31 2.37
N ALA A 84 -1.41 -0.58 3.35
CA ALA A 84 -2.63 -1.35 3.62
C ALA A 84 -3.79 -0.44 4.06
N ASN A 85 -3.55 0.49 4.98
CA ASN A 85 -4.56 1.43 5.47
C ASN A 85 -5.04 2.36 4.35
N GLU A 86 -4.11 2.97 3.62
CA GLU A 86 -4.44 3.88 2.50
C GLU A 86 -5.26 3.16 1.43
N SER A 87 -4.83 1.97 1.03
CA SER A 87 -5.56 1.16 0.05
C SER A 87 -6.95 0.80 0.56
N GLY A 88 -7.07 0.38 1.83
CA GLY A 88 -8.35 0.03 2.45
C GLY A 88 -9.32 1.21 2.56
N THR A 89 -8.82 2.40 2.92
CA THR A 89 -9.61 3.64 2.95
C THR A 89 -10.09 4.03 1.55
N GLU A 90 -9.22 3.99 0.54
CA GLU A 90 -9.60 4.32 -0.83
C GLU A 90 -10.64 3.33 -1.39
N TYR A 91 -10.47 2.02 -1.16
CA TYR A 91 -11.47 1.01 -1.53
C TYR A 91 -12.82 1.27 -0.87
N THR A 92 -12.83 1.56 0.43
CA THR A 92 -14.06 1.87 1.17
C THR A 92 -14.75 3.11 0.60
N SER A 93 -13.98 4.16 0.26
CA SER A 93 -14.51 5.38 -0.36
C SER A 93 -15.15 5.08 -1.71
N LEU A 94 -14.52 4.27 -2.56
CA LEU A 94 -15.08 3.90 -3.86
C LEU A 94 -16.41 3.14 -3.73
N VAL A 95 -16.51 2.25 -2.73
CA VAL A 95 -17.78 1.57 -2.42
C VAL A 95 -18.85 2.56 -1.96
N GLN A 96 -18.50 3.49 -1.07
CA GLN A 96 -19.43 4.52 -0.59
C GLN A 96 -19.90 5.44 -1.72
N GLU A 97 -19.01 5.86 -2.62
CA GLU A 97 -19.35 6.62 -3.84
C GLU A 97 -20.33 5.84 -4.73
N GLY A 98 -20.09 4.54 -4.92
CA GLY A 98 -20.97 3.67 -5.69
C GLY A 98 -22.38 3.55 -5.09
N VAL A 99 -22.47 3.35 -3.77
CA VAL A 99 -23.75 3.29 -3.04
C VAL A 99 -24.50 4.62 -3.14
N LYS A 100 -23.82 5.75 -2.92
CA LYS A 100 -24.42 7.08 -3.02
C LYS A 100 -24.97 7.34 -4.43
N THR A 101 -24.18 7.00 -5.45
CA THR A 101 -24.59 7.15 -6.84
C THR A 101 -25.83 6.30 -7.14
N ALA A 102 -25.87 5.04 -6.67
CA ALA A 102 -27.05 4.18 -6.85
C ALA A 102 -28.31 4.75 -6.17
N GLN A 103 -28.18 5.29 -4.95
CA GLN A 103 -29.29 5.93 -4.23
C GLN A 103 -29.82 7.16 -4.98
N GLU A 104 -28.93 8.02 -5.48
CA GLU A 104 -29.30 9.19 -6.29
C GLU A 104 -30.08 8.77 -7.54
N ARG A 105 -29.65 7.72 -8.24
CA ARG A 105 -30.35 7.21 -9.42
C ARG A 105 -31.73 6.64 -9.12
N ILE A 106 -31.89 5.91 -8.00
CA ILE A 106 -33.20 5.40 -7.56
C ILE A 106 -34.14 6.58 -7.23
N ALA A 107 -33.64 7.62 -6.57
CA ALA A 107 -34.41 8.80 -6.23
C ALA A 107 -34.83 9.60 -7.50
N GLU A 108 -33.93 9.75 -8.47
CA GLU A 108 -34.22 10.37 -9.77
C GLU A 108 -35.28 9.58 -10.54
N ALA A 109 -35.13 8.26 -10.63
CA ALA A 109 -36.09 7.39 -11.29
C ALA A 109 -37.48 7.51 -10.65
N THR A 110 -37.56 7.45 -9.32
CA THR A 110 -38.82 7.58 -8.56
C THR A 110 -39.50 8.93 -8.80
N LYS A 111 -38.73 10.03 -8.80
CA LYS A 111 -39.27 11.36 -9.12
C LYS A 111 -39.77 11.45 -10.56
N ALA A 112 -39.11 10.79 -11.50
CA ALA A 112 -39.54 10.77 -12.90
C ALA A 112 -40.84 9.99 -13.08
N THR A 113 -41.00 8.82 -12.42
CA THR A 113 -42.26 8.06 -12.45
C THR A 113 -43.41 8.82 -11.81
N LEU A 114 -43.18 9.48 -10.67
CA LEU A 114 -44.21 10.28 -9.99
C LEU A 114 -44.65 11.52 -10.78
N LYS A 115 -43.78 12.06 -11.66
CA LYS A 115 -44.15 13.17 -12.57
C LYS A 115 -44.86 12.71 -13.84
N ALA A 116 -44.73 11.44 -14.19
CA ALA A 116 -45.33 10.84 -15.39
C ALA A 116 -46.69 10.17 -15.12
N ALA A 117 -47.05 9.99 -13.84
CA ALA A 117 -48.35 9.52 -13.36
C ALA A 117 -49.26 10.71 -13.00
#